data_AF-A0A653C557-F1
#
_entry.id   AF-A0A653C557-F1
#
_cell.length_a   1.000
_cell.length_b   1.000
_cell.length_c   1.000
_cell.angle_alpha   90.00
_cell.angle_beta   90.00
_cell.angle_gamma   90.00
#
_symmetry.space_group_name_H-M   'P 1'
#
loop_
_entity.id
_entity.type
_entity.pdbx_description
1 polymer ?
#
loop_
_entity_poly.entity_id
_entity_poly.type
_entity_poly.pdbx_seq_one_letter_code
_entity_poly.pdbx_strand_id
1 'polypeptide(L)'
;MMGDIIEGKSDITGLAFIPTDIRCQYLDLIKSFQQYGTKFVLKRPSLSFIENIFLMTFTKKVWLATLLVLIIFGCVLYFLLNW
;
A
#
# COMPACT_ATOMS: atom_id res chain seq x y z
N MET A 1 -13.21 32.96 7.01
CA MET A 1 -11.74 33.19 6.99
C MET A 1 -11.34 34.17 5.92
N MET A 2 -11.35 33.80 4.63
CA MET A 2 -10.96 34.76 3.58
C MET A 2 -11.96 35.92 3.47
N GLY A 3 -13.27 35.63 3.58
CA GLY A 3 -14.31 36.66 3.62
C GLY A 3 -14.15 37.63 4.78
N ASP A 4 -13.74 37.16 5.97
CA ASP A 4 -13.54 38.02 7.14
C ASP A 4 -12.34 38.98 6.97
N ILE A 5 -11.33 38.57 6.20
CA ILE A 5 -10.20 39.45 5.83
C ILE A 5 -10.66 40.49 4.81
N ILE A 6 -11.42 40.07 3.79
CA ILE A 6 -11.93 40.99 2.76
C ILE A 6 -12.90 42.01 3.37
N GLU A 7 -13.68 41.62 4.37
CA GLU A 7 -14.61 42.49 5.12
C GLU A 7 -13.92 43.34 6.20
N GLY A 8 -12.60 43.20 6.39
CA GLY A 8 -11.84 43.98 7.38
C GLY A 8 -12.13 43.61 8.84
N LYS A 9 -12.72 42.43 9.09
CA LYS A 9 -12.98 41.91 10.44
C LYS A 9 -11.75 41.23 11.04
N SER A 10 -10.76 40.87 10.22
CA SER A 10 -9.54 40.18 10.63
C SER A 10 -8.36 40.58 9.75
N ASP A 11 -7.20 40.84 10.36
CA ASP A 11 -5.99 41.25 9.63
C ASP A 11 -5.17 40.07 9.11
N ILE A 12 -5.25 38.90 9.77
CA ILE A 12 -4.42 37.72 9.46
C ILE A 12 -5.20 36.40 9.61
N THR A 13 -4.91 35.44 8.73
CA THR A 13 -5.40 34.05 8.86
C THR A 13 -4.28 33.16 9.36
N GLY A 14 -4.45 32.52 10.53
CA GLY A 14 -3.48 31.60 11.13
C GLY A 14 -3.67 30.11 10.81
N LEU A 15 -4.69 29.75 10.03
CA LEU A 15 -4.99 28.36 9.66
C LEU A 15 -4.33 27.97 8.34
N ALA A 16 -4.16 26.66 8.13
CA ALA A 16 -3.57 26.09 6.92
C ALA A 16 -4.33 26.55 5.67
N PHE A 17 -3.73 27.47 4.92
CA PHE A 17 -4.27 28.01 3.70
C PHE A 17 -3.52 27.44 2.50
N ILE A 18 -4.27 26.94 1.51
CA ILE A 18 -3.71 26.47 0.25
C ILE A 18 -3.62 27.68 -0.69
N PRO A 19 -2.40 28.08 -1.10
CA PRO A 19 -2.23 29.16 -2.06
C PRO A 19 -2.79 28.71 -3.42
N THR A 20 -3.55 29.60 -4.05
CA THR A 20 -4.12 29.41 -5.38
C THR A 20 -4.07 30.77 -6.06
N ASP A 21 -3.88 30.82 -7.38
CA ASP A 21 -3.67 32.08 -8.10
C ASP A 21 -4.75 33.13 -7.83
N ILE A 22 -6.02 32.70 -7.78
CA ILE A 22 -7.16 33.56 -7.48
C ILE A 22 -7.03 34.19 -6.08
N ARG A 23 -6.51 33.43 -5.11
CA ARG A 23 -6.39 33.87 -3.71
C ARG A 23 -5.19 34.78 -3.50
N CYS A 24 -4.12 34.60 -4.28
CA CYS A 24 -2.97 35.49 -4.29
C CYS A 24 -3.29 36.90 -4.79
N GLN A 25 -4.41 37.10 -5.50
CA GLN A 25 -4.84 38.42 -5.96
C GLN A 25 -5.46 39.28 -4.85
N TYR A 26 -5.98 38.65 -3.80
CA TYR A 26 -6.70 39.34 -2.73
C TYR A 26 -5.94 39.36 -1.41
N LEU A 27 -4.91 38.51 -1.25
CA LEU A 27 -4.11 38.42 -0.03
C LEU A 27 -2.62 38.35 -0.34
N ASP A 28 -1.84 39.09 0.44
CA ASP A 28 -0.39 38.96 0.50
C ASP A 28 -0.01 37.71 1.30
N LEU A 29 0.38 36.66 0.58
CA LEU A 29 0.77 35.38 1.17
C LEU A 29 2.27 35.38 1.47
N ILE A 30 2.62 35.18 2.73
CA ILE A 30 4.01 34.93 3.13
C ILE A 30 4.45 33.57 2.55
N LYS A 31 5.71 33.49 2.12
CA LYS A 31 6.28 32.27 1.54
C LYS A 31 6.04 31.08 2.47
N SER A 32 5.25 30.12 1.99
CA SER A 32 4.97 28.90 2.74
C SER A 32 6.22 28.01 2.82
N PHE A 33 6.44 27.43 3.99
CA PHE A 33 7.51 26.45 4.22
C PHE A 33 7.08 25.03 3.84
N GLN A 34 5.79 24.80 3.60
CA GLN A 34 5.20 23.48 3.42
C GLN A 34 4.91 23.21 1.94
N GLN A 35 5.16 21.98 1.49
CA GLN A 35 4.83 21.56 0.13
C GLN A 35 3.39 21.06 0.06
N TYR A 36 2.58 21.69 -0.78
CA TYR A 36 1.17 21.36 -0.95
C TYR A 36 0.98 20.24 -1.96
N GLY A 37 0.05 19.32 -1.67
CA GLY A 37 -0.35 18.27 -2.60
C GLY A 37 -1.62 17.58 -2.14
N THR A 38 -2.48 17.23 -3.10
CA THR A 38 -3.68 16.44 -2.83
C THR A 38 -3.32 14.97 -2.80
N LYS A 39 -3.72 14.26 -1.75
CA LYS A 39 -3.53 12.81 -1.62
C LYS A 39 -4.87 12.14 -1.42
N PHE A 40 -5.10 11.01 -2.09
CA PHE A 40 -6.26 10.17 -1.84
C PHE A 40 -5.97 9.29 -0.63
N VAL A 41 -6.82 9.40 0.40
CA VAL A 41 -6.78 8.52 1.57
C VAL A 41 -7.74 7.36 1.30
N LEU A 42 -7.19 6.19 0.99
CA LEU A 42 -7.96 4.97 0.75
C LEU A 42 -7.90 4.06 1.97
N LYS A 43 -8.99 3.32 2.22
CA LYS A 43 -9.01 2.28 3.26
C LYS A 43 -7.98 1.21 2.90
N ARG A 44 -7.17 0.78 3.89
CA ARG A 44 -6.24 -0.34 3.72
C ARG A 44 -7.01 -1.54 3.17
N PRO A 45 -6.56 -2.18 2.07
CA PRO A 45 -7.21 -3.39 1.59
C PRO A 45 -7.18 -4.44 2.71
N SER A 46 -8.27 -5.19 2.88
CA SER A 46 -8.25 -6.35 3.76
C SER A 46 -7.09 -7.22 3.33
N LEU A 47 -6.10 -7.41 4.21
CA LEU A 47 -5.05 -8.40 4.02
C LEU A 47 -5.78 -9.69 3.64
N SER A 48 -5.61 -10.14 2.40
CA SER A 48 -6.05 -11.46 2.01
C SER A 48 -5.31 -12.42 2.93
N PHE A 49 -6.00 -12.94 3.93
CA PHE A 49 -5.59 -14.12 4.69
C PHE A 49 -5.54 -15.27 3.69
N ILE A 50 -4.49 -15.31 2.88
CA ILE A 50 -4.13 -16.50 2.13
C ILE A 50 -3.47 -17.38 3.18
N GLU A 51 -4.28 -18.18 3.88
CA GLU A 51 -3.73 -19.27 4.65
C GLU A 51 -2.89 -20.13 3.70
N ASN A 52 -1.59 -20.19 4.00
CA ASN A 52 -0.61 -21.04 3.35
C ASN A 52 -0.38 -20.78 1.85
N ILE A 53 0.14 -19.59 1.54
CA ILE A 53 0.64 -19.21 0.20
C ILE A 53 1.57 -20.29 -0.38
N PHE A 54 2.35 -20.96 0.46
CA PHE A 54 3.28 -22.01 0.03
C PHE A 54 2.59 -23.28 -0.46
N LEU A 55 1.52 -23.76 0.20
CA LEU A 55 0.78 -24.93 -0.29
C LEU A 55 -0.16 -24.59 -1.46
N MET A 56 -0.67 -23.36 -1.52
CA MET A 56 -1.65 -22.93 -2.54
C MET A 56 -1.01 -22.60 -3.90
N THR A 57 0.30 -22.31 -3.94
CA THR A 57 1.00 -21.99 -5.21
C THR A 57 0.96 -23.16 -6.19
N PHE A 58 0.87 -24.40 -5.70
CA PHE A 58 0.82 -25.59 -6.55
C PHE A 58 -0.49 -26.34 -6.40
N THR A 59 -1.00 -26.89 -7.51
CA THR A 59 -2.18 -27.76 -7.48
C THR A 59 -1.90 -29.00 -6.63
N LYS A 60 -2.90 -29.48 -5.88
CA LYS A 60 -2.81 -30.71 -5.04
C LYS A 60 -2.20 -31.92 -5.78
N LYS A 61 -2.39 -32.00 -7.10
CA LYS A 61 -1.83 -33.03 -7.98
C LYS A 61 -0.30 -33.02 -8.02
N VAL A 62 0.33 -31.84 -7.97
CA VAL A 62 1.80 -31.69 -8.01
C VAL A 62 2.40 -32.25 -6.73
N TRP A 63 1.82 -31.93 -5.57
CA TRP A 63 2.25 -32.48 -4.28
C TRP A 63 2.15 -34.01 -4.24
N LEU A 64 1.06 -34.58 -4.77
CA LEU A 64 0.90 -36.03 -4.89
C LEU A 64 1.98 -36.65 -5.79
N ALA A 65 2.28 -36.03 -6.93
CA ALA A 65 3.31 -36.49 -7.86
C ALA A 65 4.71 -36.45 -7.23
N THR A 66 5.07 -35.38 -6.53
CA THR A 66 6.35 -35.26 -5.82
C THR A 66 6.52 -36.35 -4.77
N LEU A 67 5.47 -36.64 -4.00
CA LEU A 67 5.49 -37.69 -2.98
C LEU A 67 5.68 -39.08 -3.62
N LEU A 68 4.97 -39.35 -4.72
CA LEU A 68 5.07 -40.62 -5.45
C LEU A 68 6.50 -40.83 -5.99
N VAL A 69 7.07 -39.80 -6.62
CA VAL A 69 8.46 -39.84 -7.13
C VAL A 69 9.45 -40.10 -6.01
N LEU A 70 9.29 -39.44 -4.86
CA LEU A 70 10.17 -39.63 -3.70
C LEU A 70 10.12 -41.07 -3.17
N ILE A 71 8.93 -41.68 -3.10
CA ILE A 71 8.76 -43.09 -2.70
C ILE A 71 9.45 -44.02 -3.70
N ILE A 72 9.26 -43.81 -5.01
CA ILE A 72 9.89 -44.66 -6.03
C ILE A 72 11.41 -44.63 -5.88
N PHE A 73 12.00 -43.43 -5.78
CA PHE A 73 13.45 -43.30 -5.59
C PHE A 73 13.91 -43.95 -4.28
N GLY A 74 13.15 -43.80 -3.19
CA GLY A 74 13.45 -44.48 -1.93
C GLY A 74 13.43 -46.00 -2.05
N CYS A 75 12.45 -46.58 -2.74
CA CYS A 75 12.37 -48.01 -2.99
C CYS A 75 13.54 -48.51 -3.85
N VAL A 76 13.84 -47.82 -4.95
CA VAL A 76 14.98 -48.16 -5.83
C VAL A 76 16.29 -48.13 -5.05
N LEU A 77 16.50 -47.09 -4.24
CA LEU A 77 17.72 -46.95 -3.44
C LEU A 77 17.81 -48.02 -2.36
N TYR A 78 16.69 -48.39 -1.73
CA TYR A 78 16.63 -49.50 -0.78
C TYR A 78 17.01 -50.83 -1.43
N PHE A 79 16.43 -51.15 -2.60
CA PHE A 79 16.79 -52.37 -3.34
C PHE A 79 18.27 -52.39 -3.73
N LEU A 80 18.83 -51.25 -4.10
CA LEU A 80 20.23 -51.15 -4.50
C LEU A 80 21.20 -51.26 -3.31
N LEU A 81 20.82 -50.77 -2.13
CA LEU A 81 21.65 -50.88 -0.92
C LEU A 81 21.58 -52.27 -0.26
N ASN A 82 20.48 -52.98 -0.47
CA ASN A 82 20.21 -54.30 0.12
C ASN A 82 20.57 -55.46 -0.84
N TRP A 83 21.15 -55.14 -2.00
CA TRP A 83 21.78 -56.07 -2.95
C TRP A 83 23.29 -56.12 -2.70
#